data_AF-D9IFL3-F1
#
_entry.id   AF-D9IFL3-F1
#
_cell.length_a   1.000
_cell.length_b   1.000
_cell.length_c   1.000
_cell.angle_alpha   90.00
_cell.angle_beta   90.00
_cell.angle_gamma   90.00
#
_symmetry.space_group_name_H-M   'P 1'
#
loop_
_entity.id
_entity.type
_entity.pdbx_description
1 polymer ?
#
loop_
_entity_poly.entity_id
_entity_poly.type
_entity_poly.pdbx_seq_one_letter_code
_entity_poly.pdbx_strand_id
1 'polypeptide(L)'
;MKILQYALLACLLVSILGDDDDEENEGAAGSDDAGATPTALSKPAATSAEGNTAAKNSGGDIKQPKQELPEPSSKGQKKPRLPKRCLFKPEQGNCAGSRFLPRWWYNPETESCEPFTYPVCNKKNEAFVSCTLCMNMCMRNKRGREKAKWIRKVCRKSPKVKSG
;
A
#
# COMPACT_ATOMS: atom_id res chain seq x y z
N MET A 1 -48.71 -27.10 -18.35
CA MET A 1 -48.83 -26.85 -16.89
C MET A 1 -47.52 -27.06 -16.11
N LYS A 2 -46.63 -27.99 -16.47
CA LYS A 2 -45.38 -28.26 -15.69
C LYS A 2 -44.33 -27.15 -15.72
N ILE A 3 -44.29 -26.34 -16.79
CA ILE A 3 -43.30 -25.26 -16.95
C ILE A 3 -43.45 -24.18 -15.87
N LEU A 4 -44.68 -23.79 -15.53
CA LEU A 4 -44.93 -22.83 -14.44
C LEU A 4 -44.47 -23.38 -13.09
N GLN A 5 -44.67 -24.68 -12.84
CA GLN A 5 -44.21 -25.31 -11.61
C GLN A 5 -42.68 -25.28 -11.49
N TYR A 6 -41.94 -25.55 -12.58
CA TYR A 6 -40.48 -25.45 -12.59
C TYR A 6 -40.00 -24.01 -12.39
N ALA A 7 -40.66 -23.02 -13.00
CA ALA A 7 -40.31 -21.61 -12.83
C ALA A 7 -40.50 -21.16 -11.37
N LEU A 8 -41.60 -21.56 -10.73
CA LEU A 8 -41.85 -21.25 -9.32
C LEU A 8 -40.85 -21.96 -8.39
N LEU A 9 -40.55 -23.24 -8.63
CA LEU A 9 -39.53 -23.98 -7.88
C LEU A 9 -38.14 -23.34 -8.02
N ALA A 10 -37.75 -22.94 -9.23
CA ALA A 10 -36.48 -22.25 -9.46
C ALA A 10 -36.44 -20.89 -8.75
N CYS A 11 -37.54 -20.13 -8.78
CA CYS A 11 -37.63 -18.83 -8.10
C CYS A 11 -37.50 -18.99 -6.57
N LEU A 12 -38.18 -19.98 -5.99
CA LEU A 12 -38.07 -20.31 -4.57
C LEU A 12 -36.66 -20.76 -4.19
N LEU A 13 -36.00 -21.58 -5.00
CA LEU A 13 -34.62 -21.99 -4.76
C LEU A 13 -33.64 -20.81 -4.80
N VAL A 14 -33.84 -19.86 -5.73
CA VAL A 14 -33.02 -18.64 -5.80
C VAL A 14 -33.25 -17.73 -4.59
N SER A 15 -34.49 -17.61 -4.12
CA SER A 15 -34.78 -16.87 -2.90
C SER A 15 -34.14 -17.52 -1.68
N ILE A 16 -34.31 -18.83 -1.49
CA ILE A 16 -33.76 -19.57 -0.34
C ILE A 16 -32.22 -19.53 -0.32
N LEU A 17 -31.57 -19.69 -1.48
CA LEU A 17 -30.10 -19.65 -1.58
C LEU A 17 -29.54 -18.22 -1.65
N GLY A 18 -30.41 -17.21 -1.81
CA GLY A 18 -30.03 -15.81 -1.94
C GLY A 18 -29.88 -15.08 -0.61
N ASP A 19 -30.34 -15.68 0.48
CA ASP A 19 -30.41 -15.07 1.82
C ASP A 19 -29.28 -15.54 2.78
N ASP A 20 -28.32 -16.35 2.31
CA ASP A 20 -27.22 -16.93 3.15
C ASP A 20 -25.97 -16.05 3.33
N ASP A 21 -26.04 -14.72 3.21
CA ASP A 21 -24.86 -13.83 3.31
C ASP A 21 -25.08 -12.62 4.25
N ASP A 22 -25.89 -12.75 5.31
CA ASP A 22 -26.04 -11.70 6.34
C ASP A 22 -26.11 -12.32 7.75
N GLU A 23 -25.04 -12.97 8.21
CA GLU A 23 -24.85 -13.25 9.64
C GLU A 23 -23.46 -12.79 10.13
N GLU A 24 -23.47 -12.29 11.37
CA GLU A 24 -22.34 -12.03 12.27
C GLU A 24 -21.59 -10.69 12.10
N ASN A 25 -22.05 -9.64 12.79
CA ASN A 25 -21.72 -9.42 14.21
C ASN A 25 -21.74 -7.92 14.56
N GLU A 26 -22.85 -7.50 15.18
CA GLU A 26 -22.98 -6.28 15.96
C GLU A 26 -22.20 -6.45 17.27
N GLY A 27 -20.98 -5.90 17.33
CA GLY A 27 -20.14 -5.85 18.53
C GLY A 27 -19.96 -4.43 19.02
N ALA A 28 -20.81 -4.02 19.96
CA ALA A 28 -20.77 -2.75 20.67
C ALA A 28 -19.68 -2.69 21.76
N ALA A 29 -18.98 -1.54 21.87
CA ALA A 29 -18.37 -0.93 23.06
C ALA A 29 -17.53 0.28 22.57
N GLY A 30 -17.82 1.53 22.96
CA GLY A 30 -17.28 2.20 24.15
C GLY A 30 -15.79 2.57 23.92
N SER A 31 -15.27 3.78 24.08
CA SER A 31 -15.66 4.98 24.82
C SER A 31 -14.54 6.04 24.61
N ASP A 32 -14.88 7.33 24.73
CA ASP A 32 -14.04 8.48 25.15
C ASP A 32 -12.71 8.79 24.43
N ASP A 33 -12.57 9.99 23.83
CA ASP A 33 -12.06 11.18 24.55
C ASP A 33 -11.54 12.30 23.60
N ALA A 34 -11.92 13.52 23.98
CA ALA A 34 -11.36 14.85 23.72
C ALA A 34 -10.81 15.28 22.34
N GLY A 35 -11.46 16.32 21.82
CA GLY A 35 -10.99 17.12 20.68
C GLY A 35 -9.75 17.98 20.97
N ALA A 36 -9.06 18.33 19.89
CA ALA A 36 -7.99 19.31 19.88
C ALA A 36 -8.25 20.34 18.77
N THR A 37 -8.49 21.57 19.19
CA THR A 37 -8.49 22.80 18.38
C THR A 37 -7.04 23.21 18.04
N PRO A 38 -6.77 23.82 16.87
CA PRO A 38 -5.43 24.27 16.50
C PRO A 38 -5.25 25.76 16.83
N THR A 39 -4.23 26.12 17.61
CA THR A 39 -3.87 27.53 17.82
C THR A 39 -2.36 27.74 17.88
N ALA A 40 -1.90 28.65 17.01
CA ALA A 40 -0.72 29.54 17.07
C ALA A 40 0.62 28.96 17.56
N LEU A 41 1.64 28.83 16.72
CA LEU A 41 2.52 29.91 16.24
C LEU A 41 3.16 30.72 17.37
N SER A 42 4.39 30.38 17.78
CA SER A 42 5.36 31.27 18.42
C SER A 42 6.77 30.65 18.35
N LYS A 43 7.72 31.38 17.74
CA LYS A 43 9.17 31.13 17.81
C LYS A 43 9.73 31.70 19.13
N PRO A 44 10.81 31.14 19.67
CA PRO A 44 12.02 31.93 19.93
C PRO A 44 13.30 31.17 19.47
N ALA A 45 14.29 31.82 18.86
CA ALA A 45 15.38 32.63 19.42
C ALA A 45 16.56 31.78 19.98
N ALA A 46 17.77 32.21 19.61
CA ALA A 46 19.03 31.48 19.59
C ALA A 46 19.77 31.43 20.94
N THR A 47 20.60 30.40 21.14
CA THR A 47 21.91 30.35 21.86
C THR A 47 22.48 28.93 21.67
N SER A 48 23.62 28.72 20.98
CA SER A 48 25.04 28.84 21.35
C SER A 48 25.62 27.72 22.24
N ALA A 49 26.86 27.32 21.91
CA ALA A 49 27.81 26.37 22.55
C ALA A 49 27.64 24.89 22.16
N GLU A 50 28.42 24.34 21.22
CA GLU A 50 29.86 23.94 21.26
C GLU A 50 30.05 22.47 21.65
N GLY A 51 30.76 21.71 20.80
CA GLY A 51 31.08 20.30 21.05
C GLY A 51 31.63 19.60 19.80
N ASN A 52 32.88 19.93 19.46
CA ASN A 52 33.62 19.47 18.29
C ASN A 52 34.29 18.12 18.60
N THR A 53 34.03 17.05 17.83
CA THR A 53 34.89 15.86 17.86
C THR A 53 35.17 15.34 16.46
N ALA A 54 36.47 15.27 16.18
CA ALA A 54 37.14 14.97 14.93
C ALA A 54 36.63 13.73 14.18
N ALA A 55 36.36 13.95 12.89
CA ALA A 55 36.28 12.92 11.88
C ALA A 55 37.70 12.50 11.45
N LYS A 56 37.97 11.19 11.52
CA LYS A 56 39.00 10.50 10.73
C LYS A 56 38.42 9.14 10.38
N ASN A 57 37.97 8.98 9.14
CA ASN A 57 38.08 7.70 8.47
C ASN A 57 38.24 7.94 6.97
N SER A 58 39.48 7.75 6.56
CA SER A 58 39.93 7.50 5.19
C SER A 58 39.28 6.21 4.67
N GLY A 59 38.92 6.18 3.39
CA GLY A 59 38.70 4.92 2.71
C GLY A 59 37.64 4.96 1.61
N GLY A 60 38.10 5.16 0.39
CA GLY A 60 37.48 4.55 -0.79
C GLY A 60 36.62 5.49 -1.63
N ASP A 61 37.21 5.99 -2.71
CA ASP A 61 36.53 6.45 -3.91
C ASP A 61 35.68 5.30 -4.51
N ILE A 62 34.49 5.07 -3.98
CA ILE A 62 33.49 4.26 -4.67
C ILE A 62 32.83 5.17 -5.69
N LYS A 63 33.39 5.16 -6.90
CA LYS A 63 32.77 5.64 -8.13
C LYS A 63 31.34 5.12 -8.17
N GLN A 64 30.34 5.97 -7.86
CA GLN A 64 28.96 5.63 -8.12
C GLN A 64 28.83 5.38 -9.63
N PRO A 65 28.45 4.17 -10.06
CA PRO A 65 28.06 3.97 -11.43
C PRO A 65 26.80 4.81 -11.60
N LYS A 66 26.86 5.81 -12.48
CA LYS A 66 25.67 6.41 -13.06
C LYS A 66 25.01 5.32 -13.90
N GLN A 67 24.27 4.41 -13.27
CA GLN A 67 23.42 3.47 -13.98
C GLN A 67 22.20 4.25 -14.44
N GLU A 68 22.37 4.77 -15.65
CA GLU A 68 21.35 5.22 -16.58
C GLU A 68 20.14 4.29 -16.47
N LEU A 69 19.11 4.77 -15.77
CA LEU A 69 17.81 4.12 -15.78
C LEU A 69 17.32 4.22 -17.24
N PRO A 70 17.10 3.10 -17.95
CA PRO A 70 16.51 3.19 -19.27
C PRO A 70 15.21 3.96 -19.13
N GLU A 71 15.16 5.11 -19.80
CA GLU A 71 13.95 5.89 -20.00
C GLU A 71 12.83 4.94 -20.43
N PRO A 72 11.56 5.19 -20.06
CA PRO A 72 10.48 4.30 -20.42
C PRO A 72 10.42 4.23 -21.95
N SER A 73 10.97 3.16 -22.53
CA SER A 73 10.81 2.80 -23.94
C SER A 73 9.36 2.36 -24.12
N SER A 74 8.50 3.38 -24.10
CA SER A 74 7.09 3.35 -24.43
C SER A 74 6.95 3.12 -25.93
N LYS A 75 7.24 1.89 -26.38
CA LYS A 75 6.81 1.41 -27.69
C LYS A 75 5.59 0.49 -27.50
N GLY A 76 4.42 1.09 -27.67
CA GLY A 76 3.27 0.41 -28.30
C GLY A 76 2.48 -0.61 -27.48
N GLN A 77 1.97 -0.29 -26.29
CA GLN A 77 0.79 -0.98 -25.74
C GLN A 77 -0.12 0.00 -25.00
N LYS A 78 -1.34 0.21 -25.50
CA LYS A 78 -2.40 1.04 -24.86
C LYS A 78 -2.91 0.34 -23.58
N LYS A 79 -2.09 0.25 -22.53
CA LYS A 79 -2.56 -0.19 -21.21
C LYS A 79 -3.16 1.00 -20.45
N PRO A 80 -4.26 0.81 -19.68
CA PRO A 80 -4.82 1.86 -18.85
C PRO A 80 -3.74 2.54 -18.01
N ARG A 81 -3.72 3.88 -18.00
CA ARG A 81 -2.71 4.67 -17.29
C ARG A 81 -2.88 4.45 -15.79
N LEU A 82 -2.05 3.57 -15.21
CA LEU A 82 -1.98 3.38 -13.76
C LEU A 82 -1.40 4.64 -13.09
N PRO A 83 -1.84 5.01 -11.87
CA PRO A 83 -1.21 6.11 -11.13
C PRO A 83 0.31 5.87 -11.00
N LYS A 84 1.12 6.94 -11.02
CA LYS A 84 2.60 6.85 -10.95
C LYS A 84 3.09 5.95 -9.79
N ARG A 85 2.42 6.03 -8.64
CA ARG A 85 2.72 5.23 -7.45
C ARG A 85 2.56 3.71 -7.66
N CYS A 86 1.68 3.30 -8.57
CA CYS A 86 1.47 1.90 -8.94
C CYS A 86 2.51 1.38 -9.95
N LEU A 87 3.33 2.28 -10.51
CA LEU A 87 4.42 1.95 -11.42
C LEU A 87 5.78 1.90 -10.72
N PHE A 88 5.82 2.28 -9.43
CA PHE A 88 7.01 2.17 -8.60
C PHE A 88 7.42 0.70 -8.45
N LYS A 89 8.71 0.45 -8.64
CA LYS A 89 9.41 -0.81 -8.41
C LYS A 89 10.43 -0.63 -7.29
N PRO A 90 10.63 -1.64 -6.43
CA PRO A 90 11.54 -1.56 -5.28
C PRO A 90 12.95 -1.06 -5.62
N GLU A 91 13.48 -1.41 -6.79
CA GLU A 91 14.82 -1.04 -7.27
C GLU A 91 15.03 0.49 -7.37
N GLN A 92 13.94 1.25 -7.57
CA GLN A 92 13.99 2.72 -7.62
C GLN A 92 14.10 3.35 -6.22
N GLY A 93 13.72 2.57 -5.19
CA GLY A 93 13.73 2.96 -3.80
C GLY A 93 15.10 2.87 -3.15
N ASN A 94 16.08 2.21 -3.75
CA ASN A 94 17.39 1.98 -3.13
C ASN A 94 18.13 3.32 -2.91
N CYS A 95 18.44 3.61 -1.66
CA CYS A 95 19.28 4.71 -1.21
C CYS A 95 20.02 4.29 0.07
N ALA A 96 21.12 4.96 0.40
CA ALA A 96 21.87 4.74 1.64
C ALA A 96 21.13 5.35 2.85
N GLY A 97 19.92 4.83 3.13
CA GLY A 97 19.18 5.16 4.34
C GLY A 97 19.72 4.39 5.54
N SER A 98 19.80 5.03 6.70
CA SER A 98 20.17 4.37 7.97
C SER A 98 19.01 3.61 8.62
N ARG A 99 17.77 3.85 8.17
CA ARG A 99 16.55 3.22 8.68
C ARG A 99 15.79 2.56 7.54
N PHE A 100 15.18 1.43 7.82
CA PHE A 100 14.35 0.69 6.86
C PHE A 100 12.94 0.54 7.39
N LEU A 101 11.94 0.66 6.53
CA LEU A 101 10.53 0.54 6.90
C LEU A 101 9.81 -0.53 6.08
N PRO A 102 8.87 -1.24 6.70
CA PRO A 102 7.94 -2.11 5.98
C PRO A 102 7.06 -1.31 5.03
N ARG A 103 7.07 -1.66 3.74
CA ARG A 103 6.24 -1.01 2.72
C ARG A 103 5.69 -2.01 1.71
N TRP A 104 4.83 -1.52 0.84
CA TRP A 104 4.17 -2.30 -0.21
C TRP A 104 4.35 -1.62 -1.55
N TRP A 105 4.53 -2.42 -2.60
CA TRP A 105 4.55 -1.99 -3.99
C TRP A 105 3.59 -2.85 -4.81
N TYR A 106 3.10 -2.34 -5.93
CA TYR A 106 2.19 -3.10 -6.78
C TYR A 106 2.98 -3.86 -7.85
N ASN A 107 2.90 -5.17 -7.84
CA ASN A 107 3.46 -6.01 -8.88
C ASN A 107 2.40 -6.28 -9.96
N PRO A 108 2.55 -5.69 -11.18
CA PRO A 108 1.59 -5.93 -12.26
C PRO A 108 1.65 -7.36 -12.82
N GLU A 109 2.72 -8.12 -12.56
CA GLU A 109 2.85 -9.51 -13.02
C GLU A 109 2.01 -10.46 -12.15
N THR A 110 2.02 -10.25 -10.84
CA THR A 110 1.19 -11.03 -9.89
C THR A 110 -0.19 -10.39 -9.66
N GLU A 111 -0.43 -9.23 -10.27
CA GLU A 111 -1.61 -8.38 -10.09
C GLU A 111 -1.94 -8.09 -8.61
N SER A 112 -0.90 -8.03 -7.77
CA SER A 112 -1.04 -7.95 -6.32
C SER A 112 -0.01 -7.00 -5.69
N CYS A 113 -0.21 -6.66 -4.41
CA CYS A 113 0.72 -5.82 -3.67
C CYS A 113 1.63 -6.69 -2.80
N GLU A 114 2.93 -6.53 -3.01
CA GLU A 114 3.96 -7.33 -2.37
C GLU A 114 4.69 -6.51 -1.30
N PRO A 115 5.04 -7.11 -0.16
CA PRO A 115 5.80 -6.43 0.88
C PRO A 115 7.25 -6.27 0.46
N PHE A 116 7.89 -5.19 0.89
CA PHE A 116 9.34 -5.03 0.79
C PHE A 116 9.86 -4.08 1.87
N THR A 117 11.18 -4.08 2.03
CA THR A 117 11.89 -3.24 2.99
C THR A 117 12.37 -1.97 2.29
N TYR A 118 11.75 -0.83 2.60
CA TYR A 118 12.05 0.45 1.95
C TYR A 118 13.07 1.25 2.79
N PRO A 119 14.22 1.63 2.23
CA PRO A 119 15.16 2.50 2.92
C PRO A 119 14.56 3.89 3.06
N VAL A 120 14.57 4.42 4.28
CA VAL A 120 14.15 5.79 4.57
C VAL A 120 15.34 6.70 4.30
N CYS A 121 15.19 7.52 3.27
CA CYS A 121 16.08 8.62 2.96
C CYS A 121 15.24 9.85 2.58
N ASN A 122 15.90 10.92 2.17
CA ASN A 122 15.27 12.19 1.76
C ASN A 122 14.50 12.09 0.42
N LYS A 123 14.00 10.91 0.04
CA LYS A 123 13.19 10.69 -1.17
C LYS A 123 11.70 10.73 -0.84
N LYS A 124 10.90 11.18 -1.82
CA LYS A 124 9.43 11.10 -1.73
C LYS A 124 9.02 9.62 -1.69
N ASN A 125 8.16 9.27 -0.73
CA ASN A 125 7.68 7.90 -0.57
C ASN A 125 6.71 7.52 -1.71
N GLU A 126 7.19 6.75 -2.66
CA GLU A 126 6.38 6.12 -3.71
C GLU A 126 5.83 4.75 -3.28
N ALA A 127 6.34 4.21 -2.17
CA ALA A 127 5.85 2.97 -1.59
C ALA A 127 4.60 3.18 -0.71
N PHE A 128 3.68 2.22 -0.69
CA PHE A 128 2.47 2.27 0.13
C PHE A 128 2.74 1.79 1.56
N VAL A 129 2.04 2.39 2.54
CA VAL A 129 2.13 2.01 3.97
C VAL A 129 1.40 0.71 4.29
N SER A 130 0.40 0.31 3.50
CA SER A 130 -0.40 -0.89 3.74
C SER A 130 -0.77 -1.60 2.45
N CYS A 131 -0.90 -2.93 2.53
CA CYS A 131 -1.36 -3.77 1.42
C CYS A 131 -2.73 -3.32 0.92
N THR A 132 -3.68 -3.07 1.83
CA THR A 132 -5.06 -2.66 1.48
C THR A 132 -5.08 -1.37 0.67
N LEU A 133 -4.28 -0.37 1.06
CA LEU A 133 -4.20 0.90 0.36
C LEU A 133 -3.59 0.74 -1.04
N CYS A 134 -2.51 -0.04 -1.14
CA CYS A 134 -1.88 -0.38 -2.41
C CYS A 134 -2.86 -1.07 -3.37
N MET A 135 -3.54 -2.13 -2.91
CA MET A 135 -4.48 -2.90 -3.73
C MET A 135 -5.68 -2.06 -4.16
N ASN A 136 -6.21 -1.22 -3.26
CA ASN A 136 -7.34 -0.34 -3.59
C ASN A 136 -6.99 0.64 -4.72
N MET A 137 -5.78 1.21 -4.71
CA MET A 137 -5.35 2.17 -5.74
C MET A 137 -4.96 1.51 -7.07
N CYS A 138 -4.23 0.40 -7.01
CA CYS A 138 -3.53 -0.12 -8.17
C CYS A 138 -4.25 -1.26 -8.89
N MET A 139 -5.04 -2.07 -8.17
CA MET A 139 -5.71 -3.21 -8.77
C MET A 139 -6.90 -2.78 -9.65
N ARG A 140 -6.89 -3.20 -10.92
CA ARG A 140 -7.89 -2.85 -11.95
C ARG A 140 -8.64 -4.04 -12.54
N ASN A 141 -8.18 -5.26 -12.31
CA ASN A 141 -8.78 -6.51 -12.80
C ASN A 141 -10.05 -6.94 -12.02
N LYS A 142 -10.36 -6.32 -10.87
CA LYS A 142 -11.52 -6.62 -10.02
C LYS A 142 -12.25 -5.36 -9.59
N ARG A 143 -13.57 -5.47 -9.31
CA ARG A 143 -14.43 -4.35 -8.90
C ARG A 143 -15.37 -4.76 -7.75
N GLY A 144 -15.97 -3.78 -7.06
CA GLY A 144 -17.02 -3.99 -6.06
C GLY A 144 -16.68 -5.01 -4.95
N ARG A 145 -17.66 -5.85 -4.60
CA ARG A 145 -17.54 -6.90 -3.58
C ARG A 145 -16.42 -7.90 -3.88
N GLU A 146 -16.21 -8.24 -5.15
CA GLU A 146 -15.14 -9.14 -5.57
C GLU A 146 -13.75 -8.55 -5.26
N LYS A 147 -13.55 -7.26 -5.57
CA LYS A 147 -12.33 -6.53 -5.21
C LYS A 147 -12.11 -6.56 -3.69
N ALA A 148 -13.13 -6.27 -2.89
CA ALA A 148 -13.03 -6.30 -1.44
C ALA A 148 -12.66 -7.70 -0.91
N LYS A 149 -13.32 -8.76 -1.40
CA LYS A 149 -13.03 -10.16 -1.05
C LYS A 149 -11.59 -10.55 -1.39
N TRP A 150 -11.11 -10.15 -2.57
CA TRP A 150 -9.73 -10.42 -2.99
C TRP A 150 -8.70 -9.68 -2.14
N ILE A 151 -8.92 -8.39 -1.89
CA ILE A 151 -8.04 -7.57 -1.03
C ILE A 151 -7.94 -8.20 0.36
N ARG A 152 -9.07 -8.61 0.95
CA ARG A 152 -9.08 -9.31 2.24
C ARG A 152 -8.27 -10.61 2.18
N LYS A 153 -8.44 -11.41 1.13
CA LYS A 153 -7.71 -12.68 0.95
C LYS A 153 -6.19 -12.47 0.85
N VAL A 154 -5.75 -11.53 0.03
CA VAL A 154 -4.31 -11.25 -0.21
C VAL A 154 -3.70 -10.60 1.03
N CYS A 155 -4.25 -9.46 1.46
CA CYS A 155 -3.64 -8.65 2.52
C CYS A 155 -3.72 -9.27 3.93
N ARG A 156 -4.63 -10.23 4.16
CA ARG A 156 -4.64 -11.02 5.40
C ARG A 156 -3.53 -12.06 5.45
N LYS A 157 -3.17 -12.64 4.29
CA LYS A 157 -2.12 -13.67 4.20
C LYS A 157 -0.71 -13.09 4.13
N SER A 158 -0.58 -11.87 3.64
CA SER A 158 0.74 -11.28 3.47
C SER A 158 1.44 -11.10 4.82
N PRO A 159 2.74 -11.43 4.92
CA PRO A 159 3.50 -11.28 6.15
C PRO A 159 3.35 -9.87 6.70
N LYS A 160 3.03 -9.76 7.99
CA LYS A 160 3.19 -8.49 8.70
C LYS A 160 4.68 -8.21 8.75
N VAL A 161 5.14 -7.32 7.88
CA VAL A 161 6.54 -6.91 7.87
C VAL A 161 6.80 -6.23 9.21
N LYS A 162 7.58 -6.88 10.07
CA LYS A 162 7.90 -6.39 11.40
C LYS A 162 8.77 -5.14 11.24
N SER A 163 8.32 -4.01 11.78
CA SER A 163 9.16 -2.82 11.93
C SER A 163 10.22 -3.16 12.98
N GLY A 164 11.47 -3.31 12.55
CA GLY A 164 12.63 -3.33 13.44
C GLY A 164 13.01 -1.93 13.91
#